data_AF-A0A6J4YBP3-F1
#
_entry.id   AF-A0A6J4YBP3-F1
#
_cell.length_a   1.000
_cell.length_b   1.000
_cell.length_c   1.000
_cell.angle_alpha   90.00
_cell.angle_beta   90.00
_cell.angle_gamma   90.00
#
_symmetry.space_group_name_H-M   'P 1'
#
loop_
_entity.id
_entity.type
_entity.pdbx_description
1 polymer ?
#
loop_
_entity_poly.entity_id
_entity_poly.type
_entity_poly.pdbx_seq_one_letter_code
_entity_poly.pdbx_strand_id
1 'polypeptide(L)'
;MGFLYLKPYTLYLTPYTLHPIPYTLYLTPYTLYLTPYTLYLTPYAVQLNIGKKVSKRAKLTSIAIVCLAVVCACGYRFAGQGAFPNDVERIFIEVFENRTGKTGIERVVTNQVVFEFTRQREKSLASGAENADAILKGVIRTIRTQTISRVGTEIASEREVIMTVDVRLIKEGGGEIIWAAKGITDRQAYDVDENSKLATDQNENIAISRLSERMSERIFSRLTNNF
;
A
#
# COMPACT_ATOMS: atom_id res chain seq x y z
N MET A 1 -6.47 50.28 -40.28
CA MET A 1 -5.58 49.56 -41.22
C MET A 1 -4.30 49.24 -40.46
N GLY A 2 -3.98 47.97 -40.24
CA GLY A 2 -2.75 47.54 -39.54
C GLY A 2 -2.96 46.29 -38.70
N PHE A 3 -3.02 45.12 -39.34
CA PHE A 3 -3.07 43.83 -38.65
C PHE A 3 -1.66 43.43 -38.20
N LEU A 4 -1.47 43.18 -36.90
CA LEU A 4 -0.22 42.66 -36.35
C LEU A 4 -0.09 41.18 -36.68
N TYR A 5 0.97 40.86 -37.41
CA TYR A 5 1.33 39.54 -37.90
C TYR A 5 2.14 38.79 -36.83
N LEU A 6 1.54 37.81 -36.17
CA LEU A 6 2.25 36.90 -35.25
C LEU A 6 2.66 35.63 -36.01
N LYS A 7 3.97 35.39 -36.15
CA LYS A 7 4.52 34.13 -36.67
C LYS A 7 4.28 33.00 -35.66
N PRO A 8 3.69 31.85 -36.03
CA PRO A 8 3.65 30.69 -35.15
C PRO A 8 5.01 29.97 -35.15
N TYR A 9 5.54 29.64 -33.97
CA TYR A 9 6.62 28.68 -33.80
C TYR A 9 6.04 27.29 -33.54
N THR A 10 6.51 26.30 -34.28
CA THR A 10 6.06 24.90 -34.21
C THR A 10 6.97 24.09 -33.27
N LEU A 11 6.41 23.52 -32.20
CA LEU A 11 7.11 22.57 -31.32
C LEU A 11 7.03 21.16 -31.92
N TYR A 12 8.18 20.55 -32.17
CA TYR A 12 8.28 19.16 -32.60
C TYR A 12 8.32 18.24 -31.38
N LEU A 13 7.26 17.45 -31.18
CA LEU A 13 7.24 16.34 -30.22
C LEU A 13 7.65 15.06 -30.95
N THR A 14 8.74 14.42 -30.54
CA THR A 14 9.15 13.11 -31.03
C THR A 14 8.35 12.02 -30.31
N PRO A 15 7.57 11.17 -31.00
CA PRO A 15 6.92 10.03 -30.35
C PRO A 15 7.92 8.89 -30.14
N TYR A 16 8.03 8.39 -28.89
CA TYR A 16 8.66 7.10 -28.61
C TYR A 16 7.62 5.98 -28.81
N THR A 17 7.90 5.03 -29.70
CA THR A 17 7.06 3.84 -29.96
C THR A 17 7.48 2.65 -29.11
N LEU A 18 6.60 2.20 -28.21
CA LEU A 18 6.75 0.95 -27.44
C LEU A 18 6.33 -0.24 -28.32
N HIS A 19 7.22 -1.19 -28.59
CA HIS A 19 6.91 -2.39 -29.39
C HIS A 19 6.40 -3.52 -28.47
N PRO A 20 5.16 -4.02 -28.64
CA PRO A 20 4.71 -5.23 -27.95
C PRO A 20 5.28 -6.47 -28.65
N ILE A 21 5.90 -7.35 -27.87
CA ILE A 21 6.41 -8.65 -28.30
C ILE A 21 5.22 -9.64 -28.31
N PRO A 22 4.95 -10.38 -29.40
CA PRO A 22 3.88 -11.38 -29.39
C PRO A 22 4.39 -12.70 -28.79
N TYR A 23 3.65 -13.23 -27.80
CA TYR A 23 3.79 -14.64 -27.38
C TYR A 23 2.79 -15.50 -28.17
N THR A 24 3.27 -16.55 -28.84
CA THR A 24 2.45 -17.56 -29.53
C THR A 24 2.01 -18.67 -28.58
N LEU A 25 0.69 -18.82 -28.37
CA LEU A 25 0.07 -19.96 -27.69
C LEU A 25 -0.26 -21.06 -28.71
N TYR A 26 0.34 -22.25 -28.56
CA TYR A 26 -0.02 -23.43 -29.34
C TYR A 26 -1.25 -24.11 -28.73
N LEU A 27 -2.37 -24.14 -29.46
CA LEU A 27 -3.57 -24.88 -29.11
C LEU A 27 -3.50 -26.28 -29.73
N THR A 28 -3.58 -27.33 -28.92
CA THR A 28 -3.77 -28.71 -29.37
C THR A 28 -5.27 -29.00 -29.53
N PRO A 29 -5.74 -29.50 -30.70
CA PRO A 29 -7.16 -29.82 -30.87
C PRO A 29 -7.45 -31.24 -30.37
N TYR A 30 -8.30 -31.37 -29.36
CA TYR A 30 -8.99 -32.63 -29.06
C TYR A 30 -10.34 -32.65 -29.79
N THR A 31 -10.57 -33.68 -30.61
CA THR A 31 -11.81 -33.90 -31.37
C THR A 31 -12.77 -34.78 -30.55
N LEU A 32 -13.87 -34.21 -30.06
CA LEU A 32 -14.96 -34.95 -29.42
C LEU A 32 -16.05 -35.25 -30.46
N TYR A 33 -16.14 -36.51 -30.88
CA TYR A 33 -17.24 -37.02 -31.71
C TYR A 33 -18.49 -37.21 -30.83
N LEU A 34 -19.49 -36.36 -31.03
CA LEU A 34 -20.83 -36.53 -30.44
C LEU A 34 -21.81 -36.93 -31.56
N THR A 35 -22.30 -38.16 -31.47
CA THR A 35 -23.35 -38.72 -32.33
C THR A 35 -24.68 -37.98 -32.10
N PRO A 36 -25.41 -37.57 -33.16
CA PRO A 36 -26.68 -36.87 -32.99
C PRO A 36 -27.79 -37.87 -32.63
N TYR A 37 -28.40 -37.70 -31.44
CA TYR A 37 -29.72 -38.27 -31.16
C TYR A 37 -30.80 -37.32 -31.66
N THR A 38 -31.60 -37.77 -32.62
CA THR A 38 -32.81 -37.11 -33.12
C THR A 38 -33.93 -37.16 -32.09
N LEU A 39 -34.30 -36.02 -31.50
CA LEU A 39 -35.54 -35.82 -30.74
C LEU A 39 -36.57 -35.12 -31.63
N TYR A 40 -37.62 -35.84 -31.99
CA TYR A 40 -38.79 -35.30 -32.70
C TYR A 40 -39.61 -34.41 -31.76
N LEU A 41 -39.68 -33.11 -32.06
CA LEU A 41 -40.63 -32.18 -31.44
C LEU A 41 -41.75 -31.87 -32.44
N THR A 42 -42.96 -32.33 -32.13
CA THR A 42 -44.20 -31.99 -32.84
C THR A 42 -44.50 -30.48 -32.69
N PRO A 43 -44.86 -29.76 -33.76
CA PRO A 43 -45.10 -28.33 -33.67
C PRO A 43 -46.50 -28.06 -33.12
N TYR A 44 -46.59 -27.62 -31.86
CA TYR A 44 -47.74 -26.86 -31.40
C TYR A 44 -47.40 -25.38 -31.45
N ALA A 45 -48.03 -24.68 -32.40
CA ALA A 45 -47.90 -23.25 -32.59
C ALA A 45 -48.46 -22.50 -31.38
N VAL A 46 -47.58 -21.87 -30.59
CA VAL A 46 -47.95 -20.78 -29.69
C VAL A 46 -47.48 -19.48 -30.34
N GLN A 47 -48.46 -18.70 -30.80
CA GLN A 47 -48.29 -17.36 -31.36
C GLN A 47 -47.65 -16.44 -30.31
N LEU A 48 -46.34 -16.19 -30.38
CA LEU A 48 -45.72 -15.09 -29.64
C LEU A 48 -45.63 -13.87 -30.55
N ASN A 49 -46.63 -13.00 -30.39
CA ASN A 49 -46.70 -11.68 -30.98
C ASN A 49 -45.43 -10.87 -30.58
N ILE A 50 -44.45 -10.75 -31.48
CA ILE A 50 -43.28 -9.88 -31.27
C ILE A 50 -43.76 -8.44 -31.40
N GLY A 51 -44.10 -7.86 -30.25
CA GLY A 51 -44.63 -6.51 -30.16
C GLY A 51 -44.42 -5.91 -28.78
N LYS A 52 -43.21 -5.94 -28.23
CA LYS A 52 -42.88 -5.11 -27.06
C LYS A 52 -41.68 -4.24 -27.37
N LYS A 53 -41.97 -3.00 -27.80
CA LYS A 53 -41.04 -1.87 -27.67
C LYS A 53 -40.59 -1.81 -26.22
N VAL A 54 -39.34 -2.16 -25.95
CA VAL A 54 -38.73 -1.96 -24.64
C VAL A 54 -38.81 -0.47 -24.34
N SER A 55 -39.60 -0.09 -23.33
CA SER A 55 -39.81 1.31 -22.99
C SER A 55 -38.48 1.94 -22.59
N LYS A 56 -38.27 3.24 -22.89
CA LYS A 56 -37.03 3.94 -22.50
C LYS A 56 -36.72 3.79 -21.01
N ARG A 57 -37.73 3.64 -20.15
CA ARG A 57 -37.61 3.38 -18.71
C ARG A 57 -37.02 2.00 -18.38
N ALA A 58 -37.32 0.95 -19.16
CA ALA A 58 -36.77 -0.40 -19.00
C ALA A 58 -35.29 -0.49 -19.45
N LYS A 59 -34.88 0.32 -20.43
CA LYS A 59 -33.45 0.48 -20.80
C LYS A 59 -32.67 1.26 -19.76
N LEU A 60 -33.26 2.32 -19.19
CA LEU A 60 -32.62 3.16 -18.16
C LEU A 60 -32.39 2.39 -16.85
N THR A 61 -33.34 1.56 -16.45
CA THR A 61 -33.24 0.69 -15.26
C THR A 61 -32.18 -0.39 -15.44
N SER A 62 -32.06 -0.99 -16.63
CA SER A 62 -31.01 -1.96 -16.93
C SER A 62 -29.60 -1.35 -16.92
N ILE A 63 -29.44 -0.12 -17.45
CA ILE A 63 -28.16 0.62 -17.39
C ILE A 63 -27.81 0.98 -15.93
N ALA A 64 -28.80 1.40 -15.12
CA ALA A 64 -28.58 1.71 -13.71
C ALA A 64 -28.14 0.49 -12.90
N ILE A 65 -28.69 -0.70 -13.16
CA ILE A 65 -28.30 -1.96 -12.50
C ILE A 65 -26.88 -2.37 -12.89
N VAL A 66 -26.51 -2.23 -14.17
CA VAL A 66 -25.13 -2.50 -14.63
C VAL A 66 -24.14 -1.49 -14.03
N CYS A 67 -24.48 -0.20 -13.98
CA CYS A 67 -23.64 0.79 -13.31
C CYS A 67 -23.49 0.52 -11.81
N LEU A 68 -24.56 0.10 -11.12
CA LEU A 68 -24.51 -0.26 -9.70
C LEU A 68 -23.62 -1.50 -9.46
N ALA A 69 -23.68 -2.49 -10.35
CA ALA A 69 -22.82 -3.68 -10.27
C ALA A 69 -21.33 -3.36 -10.51
N VAL A 70 -21.02 -2.41 -11.39
CA VAL A 70 -19.64 -1.95 -11.63
C VAL A 70 -19.07 -1.20 -10.43
N VAL A 71 -19.90 -0.46 -9.68
CA VAL A 71 -19.46 0.24 -8.46
C VAL A 71 -19.13 -0.74 -7.32
N CYS A 72 -19.85 -1.86 -7.20
CA CYS A 72 -19.57 -2.89 -6.19
C CYS A 72 -18.42 -3.84 -6.54
N ALA A 73 -18.05 -3.97 -7.82
CA ALA A 73 -16.95 -4.84 -8.27
C ALA A 73 -15.55 -4.24 -8.01
N CYS A 74 -15.50 -2.93 -7.76
CA CYS A 74 -14.32 -2.27 -7.24
C CYS A 74 -14.22 -2.55 -5.73
N GLY A 75 -13.68 -3.71 -5.35
CA GLY A 75 -13.44 -4.15 -3.97
C GLY A 75 -12.38 -3.32 -3.23
N TYR A 76 -12.51 -2.00 -3.23
CA TYR A 76 -11.68 -1.10 -2.43
C TYR A 76 -12.01 -1.30 -0.95
N ARG A 77 -11.26 -2.17 -0.28
CA ARG A 77 -11.15 -2.16 1.19
C ARG A 77 -10.21 -1.01 1.55
N PHE A 78 -10.64 -0.13 2.46
CA PHE A 78 -9.76 0.89 3.01
C PHE A 78 -8.62 0.20 3.76
N ALA A 79 -7.37 0.64 3.49
CA ALA A 79 -6.21 0.16 4.23
C ALA A 79 -6.38 0.47 5.72
N GLY A 80 -6.10 -0.50 6.59
CA GLY A 80 -6.28 -0.35 8.05
C GLY A 80 -7.60 -0.85 8.63
N GLN A 81 -8.56 -1.28 7.80
CA GLN A 81 -9.84 -1.86 8.25
C GLN A 81 -9.77 -3.38 8.55
N GLY A 82 -8.59 -4.01 8.34
CA GLY A 82 -8.40 -5.43 8.62
C GLY A 82 -8.40 -5.76 10.11
N ALA A 83 -8.92 -6.94 10.46
CA ALA A 83 -8.86 -7.46 11.82
C ALA A 83 -7.41 -7.80 12.18
N PHE A 84 -7.10 -7.95 13.47
CA PHE A 84 -5.83 -8.60 13.80
C PHE A 84 -5.95 -10.12 13.60
N PRO A 85 -4.83 -10.81 13.35
CA PRO A 85 -4.81 -12.27 13.33
C PRO A 85 -5.21 -12.90 14.67
N ASN A 86 -5.75 -14.12 14.63
CA ASN A 86 -6.04 -14.97 15.78
C ASN A 86 -6.93 -14.32 16.87
N ASP A 87 -8.02 -13.67 16.47
CA ASP A 87 -9.04 -13.07 17.36
C ASP A 87 -8.50 -12.04 18.37
N VAL A 88 -7.33 -11.46 18.09
CA VAL A 88 -6.78 -10.37 18.89
C VAL A 88 -7.63 -9.12 18.66
N GLU A 89 -8.10 -8.48 19.73
CA GLU A 89 -8.81 -7.20 19.65
C GLU A 89 -7.96 -6.06 20.18
N ARG A 90 -7.24 -6.33 21.29
CA ARG A 90 -6.45 -5.36 22.03
C ARG A 90 -4.98 -5.78 22.06
N ILE A 91 -4.12 -4.87 21.66
CA ILE A 91 -2.66 -5.04 21.73
C ILE A 91 -2.04 -4.04 22.68
N PHE A 92 -0.98 -4.47 23.35
CA PHE A 92 -0.07 -3.57 24.05
C PHE A 92 1.21 -3.40 23.22
N ILE A 93 1.65 -2.15 23.02
CA ILE A 93 2.89 -1.86 22.30
C ILE A 93 4.00 -1.68 23.33
N GLU A 94 4.92 -2.64 23.37
CA GLU A 94 6.10 -2.55 24.23
C GLU A 94 7.13 -1.60 23.59
N VAL A 95 7.91 -0.91 24.43
CA VAL A 95 9.00 -0.07 23.95
C VAL A 95 9.97 -0.90 23.12
N PHE A 96 10.27 -0.42 21.92
CA PHE A 96 11.09 -1.14 20.96
C PHE A 96 12.53 -1.31 21.50
N GLU A 97 13.10 -2.49 21.31
CA GLU A 97 14.49 -2.75 21.68
C GLU A 97 15.43 -2.01 20.71
N ASN A 98 16.35 -1.20 21.22
CA ASN A 98 17.35 -0.50 20.42
C ASN A 98 18.67 -1.30 20.38
N ARG A 99 19.01 -1.84 19.22
CA ARG A 99 20.31 -2.52 18.98
C ARG A 99 21.31 -1.65 18.21
N THR A 100 21.08 -0.35 18.18
CA THR A 100 21.89 0.63 17.44
C THR A 100 22.66 1.54 18.39
N GLY A 101 23.58 2.33 17.85
CA GLY A 101 24.26 3.38 18.62
C GLY A 101 23.47 4.69 18.77
N LYS A 102 22.25 4.79 18.22
CA LYS A 102 21.46 6.04 18.28
C LYS A 102 20.66 6.07 19.59
N THR A 103 21.04 6.94 20.51
CA THR A 103 20.36 7.11 21.81
C THR A 103 18.92 7.62 21.65
N GLY A 104 17.98 7.05 22.42
CA GLY A 104 16.61 7.53 22.53
C GLY A 104 15.69 7.12 21.38
N ILE A 105 16.22 6.48 20.34
CA ILE A 105 15.45 6.09 19.17
C ILE A 105 14.35 5.07 19.48
N GLU A 106 14.55 4.24 20.51
CA GLU A 106 13.53 3.32 21.00
C GLU A 106 12.22 4.04 21.29
N ARG A 107 12.27 5.21 21.95
CA ARG A 107 11.07 5.99 22.28
C ARG A 107 10.52 6.71 21.06
N VAL A 108 11.38 7.24 20.20
CA VAL A 108 10.93 7.93 18.97
C VAL A 108 10.13 6.99 18.09
N VAL A 109 10.67 5.80 17.80
CA VAL A 109 9.97 4.81 16.97
C VAL A 109 8.73 4.28 17.68
N THR A 110 8.82 3.92 18.96
CA THR A 110 7.66 3.42 19.72
C THR A 110 6.52 4.43 19.72
N ASN A 111 6.81 5.70 20.00
CA ASN A 111 5.79 6.75 20.04
C ASN A 111 5.13 6.95 18.67
N GLN A 112 5.87 6.86 17.56
CA GLN A 112 5.28 6.94 16.22
C GLN A 112 4.39 5.73 15.91
N VAL A 113 4.75 4.54 16.40
CA VAL A 113 3.90 3.35 16.28
C VAL A 113 2.64 3.53 17.13
N VAL A 114 2.76 3.90 18.41
CA VAL A 114 1.60 4.17 19.27
C VAL A 114 0.69 5.23 18.63
N PHE A 115 1.26 6.34 18.16
CA PHE A 115 0.51 7.41 17.49
C PHE A 115 -0.25 6.89 16.26
N GLU A 116 0.39 6.07 15.42
CA GLU A 116 -0.29 5.49 14.25
C GLU A 116 -1.49 4.63 14.64
N PHE A 117 -1.34 3.79 15.66
CA PHE A 117 -2.45 2.97 16.15
C PHE A 117 -3.53 3.81 16.84
N THR A 118 -3.18 4.86 17.59
CA THR A 118 -4.15 5.81 18.14
C THR A 118 -4.94 6.49 17.01
N ARG A 119 -4.25 6.94 15.95
CA ARG A 119 -4.83 7.63 14.81
C ARG A 119 -5.78 6.73 14.01
N GLN A 120 -5.38 5.50 13.73
CA GLN A 120 -6.12 4.60 12.84
C GLN A 120 -7.14 3.73 13.60
N ARG A 121 -6.81 3.29 14.82
CA ARG A 121 -7.57 2.27 15.56
C ARG A 121 -7.37 2.37 17.08
N GLU A 122 -7.68 3.52 17.68
CA GLU A 122 -7.50 3.79 19.11
C GLU A 122 -8.01 2.66 20.03
N LYS A 123 -9.19 2.11 19.75
CA LYS A 123 -9.82 1.03 20.54
C LYS A 123 -9.02 -0.26 20.60
N SER A 124 -8.06 -0.44 19.69
CA SER A 124 -7.19 -1.60 19.64
C SER A 124 -5.99 -1.51 20.57
N LEU A 125 -5.77 -0.35 21.21
CA LEU A 125 -4.67 -0.16 22.14
C LEU A 125 -5.11 -0.45 23.58
N ALA A 126 -4.41 -1.38 24.21
CA ALA A 126 -4.51 -1.62 25.64
C ALA A 126 -3.66 -0.61 26.43
N SER A 127 -4.15 -0.16 27.58
CA SER A 127 -3.43 0.75 28.47
C SER A 127 -2.22 0.10 29.17
N GLY A 128 -2.16 -1.24 29.20
CA GLY A 128 -1.13 -2.02 29.86
C GLY A 128 -1.11 -3.46 29.32
N ALA A 129 -0.01 -4.17 29.55
CA ALA A 129 0.21 -5.52 29.03
C ALA A 129 -0.79 -6.53 29.62
N GLU A 130 -1.18 -6.35 30.88
CA GLU A 130 -2.15 -7.16 31.62
C GLU A 130 -3.59 -7.06 31.11
N ASN A 131 -3.87 -6.09 30.26
CA ASN A 131 -5.19 -5.91 29.65
C ASN A 131 -5.14 -6.15 28.13
N ALA A 132 -4.08 -6.76 27.59
CA ALA A 132 -3.91 -6.98 26.16
C ALA A 132 -4.01 -8.45 25.82
N ASP A 133 -4.60 -8.77 24.68
CA ASP A 133 -4.66 -10.15 24.16
C ASP A 133 -3.30 -10.55 23.56
N ALA A 134 -2.55 -9.55 23.10
CA ALA A 134 -1.22 -9.72 22.53
C ALA A 134 -0.31 -8.51 22.77
N ILE A 135 1.00 -8.75 22.73
CA ILE A 135 2.05 -7.75 22.89
C ILE A 135 2.79 -7.59 21.56
N LEU A 136 2.81 -6.36 21.06
CA LEU A 136 3.63 -5.96 19.90
C LEU A 136 5.04 -5.64 20.39
N LYS A 137 6.01 -6.45 19.97
CA LYS A 137 7.43 -6.25 20.26
C LYS A 137 8.18 -5.87 18.98
N GLY A 138 9.02 -4.85 19.08
CA GLY A 138 9.88 -4.40 17.99
C GLY A 138 11.36 -4.41 18.37
N VAL A 139 12.23 -4.65 17.39
CA VAL A 139 13.69 -4.53 17.53
C VAL A 139 14.22 -3.66 16.40
N ILE A 140 14.80 -2.51 16.75
CA ILE A 140 15.51 -1.63 15.81
C ILE A 140 16.88 -2.24 15.58
N ARG A 141 17.04 -2.93 14.45
CA ARG A 141 18.22 -3.72 14.12
C ARG A 141 19.42 -2.86 13.75
N THR A 142 19.18 -1.90 12.87
CA THR A 142 20.23 -1.04 12.32
C THR A 142 19.69 0.34 12.04
N ILE A 143 20.50 1.36 12.35
CA ILE A 143 20.36 2.71 11.84
C ILE A 143 21.74 3.10 11.36
N ARG A 144 21.84 3.44 10.07
CA ARG A 144 23.10 3.84 9.45
C ARG A 144 22.89 5.05 8.58
N THR A 145 23.93 5.87 8.50
CA THR A 145 23.97 7.05 7.65
C THR A 145 25.00 6.83 6.55
N GLN A 146 24.63 7.14 5.31
CA GLN A 146 25.56 7.11 4.17
C GLN A 146 25.40 8.35 3.29
N THR A 147 26.50 8.79 2.66
CA THR A 147 26.50 9.90 1.71
C THR A 147 25.95 9.44 0.37
N ILE A 148 25.02 10.19 -0.21
CA ILE A 148 24.39 9.84 -1.50
C ILE A 148 25.12 10.52 -2.67
N SER A 149 25.65 11.73 -2.47
CA SER A 149 26.38 12.46 -3.52
C SER A 149 27.34 13.50 -2.96
N ARG A 150 28.33 13.86 -3.79
CA ARG A 150 29.19 15.04 -3.67
C ARG A 150 29.42 15.56 -5.09
N VAL A 151 28.90 16.73 -5.44
CA VAL A 151 29.09 17.37 -6.76
C VAL A 151 29.69 18.76 -6.54
N GLY A 152 30.65 19.14 -7.39
CA GLY A 152 31.68 20.16 -7.18
C GLY A 152 31.24 21.52 -6.63
N THR A 153 32.17 22.12 -5.88
CA THR A 153 32.35 23.50 -5.37
C THR A 153 31.14 24.35 -4.89
N GLU A 154 29.88 23.99 -5.13
CA GLU A 154 28.74 24.90 -4.90
C GLU A 154 27.37 24.24 -4.62
N ILE A 155 27.30 22.93 -4.28
CA ILE A 155 26.05 22.25 -3.88
C ILE A 155 26.20 21.59 -2.50
N ALA A 156 25.17 21.72 -1.66
CA ALA A 156 25.09 21.09 -0.34
C ALA A 156 25.24 19.56 -0.42
N SER A 157 26.02 19.00 0.49
CA SER A 157 26.18 17.53 0.59
C SER A 157 24.90 16.90 1.13
N GLU A 158 24.46 15.76 0.58
CA GLU A 158 23.30 15.01 1.09
C GLU A 158 23.70 13.67 1.71
N ARG A 159 23.04 13.31 2.81
CA ARG A 159 23.14 12.00 3.46
C ARG A 159 21.77 11.35 3.55
N GLU A 160 21.73 10.02 3.56
CA GLU A 160 20.52 9.28 3.94
C GLU A 160 20.72 8.49 5.22
N VAL A 161 19.70 8.53 6.08
CA VAL A 161 19.53 7.59 7.17
C VAL A 161 18.73 6.39 6.67
N ILE A 162 19.22 5.19 6.92
CA ILE A 162 18.53 3.93 6.63
C ILE A 162 18.25 3.23 7.96
N MET A 163 16.99 2.86 8.19
CA MET A 163 16.55 2.14 9.39
C MET A 163 16.01 0.77 9.00
N THR A 164 16.36 -0.26 9.77
CA THR A 164 15.79 -1.61 9.66
C THR A 164 15.21 -2.05 11.00
N VAL A 165 13.97 -2.54 10.97
CA VAL A 165 13.21 -2.96 12.15
C VAL A 165 12.61 -4.35 11.93
N ASP A 166 12.70 -5.19 12.96
CA ASP A 166 11.94 -6.45 13.07
C ASP A 166 10.78 -6.24 14.04
N VAL A 167 9.60 -6.75 13.71
CA VAL A 167 8.39 -6.64 14.56
C VAL A 167 7.73 -8.00 14.71
N ARG A 168 7.21 -8.28 15.91
CA ARG A 168 6.48 -9.50 16.25
C ARG A 168 5.26 -9.16 17.10
N LEU A 169 4.14 -9.84 16.83
CA LEU A 169 2.97 -9.87 17.70
C LEU A 169 2.96 -11.21 18.45
N ILE A 170 2.98 -11.16 19.77
CA ILE A 170 3.10 -12.34 20.64
C ILE A 170 1.87 -12.40 21.54
N LYS A 171 1.24 -13.57 21.66
CA LYS A 171 0.08 -13.75 22.54
C LYS A 171 0.45 -13.45 24.00
N GLU A 172 -0.47 -12.85 24.75
CA GLU A 172 -0.31 -12.67 26.20
C GLU A 172 -0.10 -14.04 26.88
N GLY A 173 0.78 -14.12 27.87
CA GLY A 173 1.29 -15.39 28.42
C GLY A 173 2.55 -15.95 27.71
N GLY A 174 3.01 -15.30 26.64
CA GLY A 174 4.43 -15.30 26.21
C GLY A 174 4.90 -16.41 25.27
N GLY A 175 4.05 -17.39 24.91
CA GLY A 175 4.51 -18.55 24.15
C GLY A 175 4.43 -18.42 22.62
N GLU A 176 3.34 -17.85 22.10
CA GLU A 176 2.98 -18.00 20.70
C GLU A 176 3.21 -16.72 19.89
N ILE A 177 3.99 -16.83 18.82
CA ILE A 177 4.16 -15.76 17.83
C ILE A 177 2.99 -15.83 16.87
N ILE A 178 2.05 -14.89 17.01
CA ILE A 178 0.86 -14.77 16.17
C ILE A 178 1.24 -14.23 14.79
N TRP A 179 2.15 -13.25 14.76
CA TRP A 179 2.59 -12.60 13.53
C TRP A 179 4.02 -12.08 13.65
N ALA A 180 4.74 -12.05 12.54
CA ALA A 180 6.08 -11.47 12.49
C ALA A 180 6.37 -10.87 11.11
N ALA A 181 7.05 -9.73 11.12
CA ALA A 181 7.69 -9.16 9.93
C ALA A 181 9.14 -8.81 10.26
N LYS A 182 10.05 -9.37 9.47
CA LYS A 182 11.50 -9.12 9.61
C LYS A 182 12.00 -8.22 8.50
N GLY A 183 13.05 -7.45 8.79
CA GLY A 183 13.78 -6.65 7.81
C GLY A 183 12.96 -5.49 7.22
N ILE A 184 12.00 -4.94 7.95
CA ILE A 184 11.26 -3.76 7.48
C ILE A 184 12.27 -2.63 7.37
N THR A 185 12.51 -2.15 6.14
CA THR A 185 13.58 -1.19 5.86
C THR A 185 13.02 -0.01 5.09
N ASP A 186 13.37 1.19 5.52
CA ASP A 186 13.07 2.45 4.84
C ASP A 186 14.26 3.42 5.04
N ARG A 187 14.27 4.50 4.26
CA ARG A 187 15.35 5.50 4.25
C ARG A 187 14.83 6.91 4.10
N GLN A 188 15.59 7.89 4.60
CA GLN A 188 15.28 9.31 4.48
C GLN A 188 16.55 10.11 4.24
N ALA A 189 16.57 10.87 3.15
CA ALA A 189 17.63 11.83 2.85
C ALA A 189 17.47 13.12 3.68
N TYR A 190 18.60 13.77 3.96
CA TYR A 190 18.71 15.06 4.64
C TYR A 190 19.95 15.82 4.19
N ASP A 191 19.84 17.14 4.25
CA ASP A 191 20.92 18.05 3.87
C ASP A 191 21.99 18.14 4.96
N VAL A 192 23.24 18.17 4.52
CA VAL A 192 24.42 18.40 5.35
C VAL A 192 24.88 19.84 5.15
N ASP A 193 24.95 20.57 6.26
CA ASP A 193 25.53 21.91 6.29
C ASP A 193 27.04 21.79 6.57
N GLU A 194 27.86 22.24 5.61
CA GLU A 194 29.32 22.19 5.70
C GLU A 194 29.87 23.14 6.77
N ASN A 195 29.14 24.20 7.09
CA ASN A 195 29.54 25.24 8.03
C ASN A 195 28.99 25.02 9.44
N SER A 196 27.97 24.15 9.61
CA SER A 196 27.30 23.91 10.88
C SER A 196 27.01 22.44 11.14
N LYS A 197 27.79 21.86 12.06
CA LYS A 197 27.50 20.51 12.60
C LYS A 197 26.14 20.48 13.30
N LEU A 198 25.81 21.52 14.07
CA LEU A 198 24.54 21.58 14.79
C LEU A 198 23.33 21.54 13.83
N ALA A 199 23.39 22.29 12.72
CA ALA A 199 22.32 22.27 11.71
C ALA A 199 22.20 20.89 11.06
N THR A 200 23.34 20.26 10.73
CA THR A 200 23.36 18.88 10.21
C THR A 200 22.73 17.89 11.19
N ASP A 201 23.07 17.98 12.48
CA ASP A 201 22.52 17.09 13.52
C ASP A 201 21.01 17.30 13.68
N GLN A 202 20.52 18.54 13.56
CA GLN A 202 19.07 18.85 13.55
C GLN A 202 18.37 18.25 12.33
N ASN A 203 18.93 18.41 11.13
CA ASN A 203 18.40 17.86 9.89
C ASN A 203 18.31 16.32 9.97
N GLU A 204 19.33 15.67 10.52
CA GLU A 204 19.33 14.22 10.74
C GLU A 204 18.18 13.81 11.68
N ASN A 205 17.98 14.53 12.78
CA ASN A 205 16.92 14.20 13.75
C ASN A 205 15.51 14.39 13.14
N ILE A 206 15.32 15.42 12.31
CA ILE A 206 14.07 15.62 11.55
C ILE A 206 13.86 14.45 10.57
N ALA A 207 14.90 14.05 9.85
CA ALA A 207 14.85 12.92 8.93
C ALA A 207 14.50 11.60 9.64
N ILE A 208 15.10 11.36 10.81
CA ILE A 208 14.78 10.21 11.66
C ILE A 208 13.33 10.23 12.12
N SER A 209 12.80 11.40 12.50
CA SER A 209 11.40 11.54 12.91
C SER A 209 10.45 11.17 11.76
N ARG A 210 10.66 11.74 10.56
CA ARG A 210 9.89 11.43 9.34
C ARG A 210 10.02 9.97 8.91
N LEU A 211 11.22 9.41 9.06
CA LEU A 211 11.47 7.99 8.79
C LEU A 211 10.69 7.11 9.78
N SER A 212 10.64 7.50 11.05
CA SER A 212 9.92 6.77 12.10
C SER A 212 8.41 6.79 11.87
N GLU A 213 7.86 7.90 11.38
CA GLU A 213 6.46 8.02 10.94
C GLU A 213 6.13 7.06 9.78
N ARG A 214 6.90 7.06 8.70
CA ARG A 214 6.66 6.11 7.60
C ARG A 214 6.84 4.64 8.02
N MET A 215 7.78 4.39 8.93
CA MET A 215 7.98 3.07 9.50
C MET A 215 6.76 2.61 10.30
N SER A 216 6.13 3.48 11.10
CA SER A 216 4.91 3.13 11.83
C SER A 216 3.74 2.84 10.90
N GLU A 217 3.52 3.67 9.88
CA GLU A 217 2.48 3.45 8.85
C GLU A 217 2.66 2.09 8.16
N ARG A 218 3.91 1.73 7.82
CA ARG A 218 4.23 0.44 7.20
C ARG A 218 4.03 -0.73 8.14
N ILE A 219 4.40 -0.59 9.42
CA ILE A 219 4.17 -1.62 10.44
C ILE A 219 2.66 -1.86 10.60
N PHE A 220 1.90 -0.79 10.79
CA PHE A 220 0.45 -0.85 10.92
C PHE A 220 -0.21 -1.50 9.70
N SER A 221 0.16 -1.06 8.50
CA SER A 221 -0.34 -1.60 7.24
C SER A 221 -0.03 -3.09 7.10
N ARG A 222 1.18 -3.53 7.44
CA ARG A 222 1.55 -4.95 7.34
C ARG A 222 0.85 -5.84 8.38
N LEU A 223 0.52 -5.29 9.54
CA LEU A 223 -0.19 -6.01 10.58
C LEU A 223 -1.68 -6.20 10.23
N THR A 224 -2.29 -5.20 9.59
CA THR A 224 -3.73 -5.15 9.32
C THR A 224 -4.13 -5.62 7.92
N ASN A 225 -3.30 -5.43 6.89
CA ASN A 225 -3.70 -5.74 5.50
C ASN A 225 -3.76 -7.24 5.17
N ASN A 226 -3.21 -8.11 6.01
CA ASN A 226 -3.21 -9.55 5.75
C ASN A 226 -4.51 -10.26 6.19
N PHE A 227 -5.50 -9.53 6.73
CA PHE A 227 -6.69 -10.08 7.39
C PHE A 227 -7.92 -9.17 7.17
#